data_AF-A0A975DI62-F1
#
_entry.id   AF-A0A975DI62-F1
#
_cell.length_a   1.000
_cell.length_b   1.000
_cell.length_c   1.000
_cell.angle_alpha   90.00
_cell.angle_beta   90.00
_cell.angle_gamma   90.00
#
_symmetry.space_group_name_H-M   'P 1'
#
loop_
_entity.id
_entity.type
_entity.pdbx_description
1 polymer ?
#
loop_
_entity_poly.entity_id
_entity_poly.type
_entity_poly.pdbx_seq_one_letter_code
_entity_poly.pdbx_strand_id
1 'polypeptide(L)'
;MIINSLKRIVPLFGLVATSCVVAQPATLIKNNNPKFVETSQTNRLEGFALMSYIVDTDGKVKDIDYLLTSDVKPFEEKAATQLQNFVYSPAIQNEEVVSSSRVYLVSENIGFVGYSNDSVSSGFYRRFANIYKNLQNTQFDLETKLTSLYEANTKNTAEQALYYFLEMNVAQTKNELSRYEEALFRTYTLKRFLPQEFQFPVSQAYIQQYMRAGDYLGALRVLRETKKNRKLNIKQDVVEKAYADILTQLENQPTTSRPYEFSRISTRLIGLAKRDVAFEVNAGTIEKAQLRCDYRVESVEANKSIHINDKDGVCQLLVKSDGSARITIKESGQTAPLFEI
;
A
#
# COMPACT_ATOMS: atom_id res chain seq x y z
N MET A 1 68.86 23.48 38.44
CA MET A 1 67.77 23.40 39.44
C MET A 1 66.60 24.21 38.89
N ILE A 2 65.49 23.52 38.58
CA ILE A 2 64.10 24.02 38.37
C ILE A 2 63.79 24.86 37.11
N ILE A 3 63.42 24.13 36.05
CA ILE A 3 62.20 24.18 35.19
C ILE A 3 61.32 25.45 35.22
N ASN A 4 61.04 26.01 34.02
CA ASN A 4 59.72 26.53 33.61
C ASN A 4 59.68 26.68 32.06
N SER A 5 59.02 25.76 31.35
CA SER A 5 57.62 25.84 30.90
C SER A 5 57.43 26.68 29.62
N LEU A 6 57.76 26.08 28.46
CA LEU A 6 57.30 26.56 27.15
C LEU A 6 55.93 25.92 26.84
N LYS A 7 54.88 26.75 26.97
CA LYS A 7 53.51 26.44 26.51
C LYS A 7 53.52 26.23 25.00
N ARG A 8 53.26 24.99 24.55
CA ARG A 8 52.88 24.70 23.17
C ARG A 8 51.46 25.22 22.93
N ILE A 9 51.34 26.21 22.06
CA ILE A 9 50.07 26.63 21.47
C ILE A 9 49.70 25.55 20.44
N VAL A 10 48.69 24.75 20.75
CA VAL A 10 48.04 23.86 19.79
C VAL A 10 46.95 24.68 19.08
N PRO A 11 46.95 24.79 17.74
CA PRO A 11 45.89 25.49 17.05
C PRO A 11 44.60 24.68 17.19
N LEU A 12 43.57 25.34 17.71
CA LEU A 12 42.21 24.85 17.81
C LEU A 12 41.65 24.75 16.38
N PHE A 13 41.86 23.62 15.72
CA PHE A 13 41.10 23.29 14.51
C PHE A 13 39.65 23.11 14.94
N GLY A 14 38.83 24.12 14.67
CA GLY A 14 37.38 24.01 14.75
C GLY A 14 36.94 22.94 13.77
N LEU A 15 36.50 21.79 14.30
CA LEU A 15 35.62 20.90 13.56
C LEU A 15 34.35 21.70 13.27
N VAL A 16 34.24 22.25 12.07
CA VAL A 16 32.94 22.52 11.47
C VAL A 16 32.34 21.15 11.23
N ALA A 17 31.55 20.67 12.18
CA ALA A 17 30.61 19.60 11.90
C ALA A 17 29.64 20.16 10.86
N THR A 18 29.89 19.90 9.58
CA THR A 18 28.84 19.91 8.57
C THR A 18 27.78 18.94 9.07
N SER A 19 26.70 19.48 9.64
CA SER A 19 25.48 18.74 9.90
C SER A 19 24.95 18.29 8.55
N CYS A 20 25.38 17.12 8.10
CA CYS A 20 24.70 16.42 7.04
C CYS A 20 23.38 15.94 7.66
N VAL A 21 22.37 16.81 7.72
CA VAL A 21 21.01 16.36 8.03
C VAL A 21 20.50 15.66 6.77
N VAL A 22 20.88 14.39 6.70
CA VAL A 22 20.40 13.38 5.78
C VAL A 22 18.88 13.29 5.92
N ALA A 23 18.16 13.19 4.80
CA ALA A 23 16.71 13.17 4.75
C ALA A 23 16.11 12.16 5.76
N GLN A 24 15.16 12.62 6.56
CA GLN A 24 14.50 11.83 7.60
C GLN A 24 13.02 11.66 7.26
N PRO A 25 12.52 10.42 7.11
CA PRO A 25 11.12 10.20 6.83
C PRO A 25 10.26 10.52 8.05
N ALA A 26 8.99 10.89 7.83
CA ALA A 26 8.04 10.99 8.94
C ALA A 26 7.96 9.68 9.75
N THR A 27 7.84 9.77 11.06
CA THR A 27 7.80 8.59 11.94
C THR A 27 6.66 8.69 12.93
N LEU A 28 5.91 7.59 13.12
CA LEU A 28 4.84 7.57 14.10
C LEU A 28 5.46 7.62 15.51
N ILE A 29 5.21 8.70 16.24
CA ILE A 29 5.69 8.89 17.62
C ILE A 29 4.67 8.31 18.60
N LYS A 30 3.38 8.54 18.35
CA LYS A 30 2.32 8.17 19.29
C LYS A 30 1.06 7.71 18.57
N ASN A 31 0.48 6.61 19.07
CA ASN A 31 -0.84 6.14 18.70
C ASN A 31 -1.80 6.40 19.88
N ASN A 32 -2.70 7.38 19.76
CA ASN A 32 -3.68 7.70 20.81
C ASN A 32 -4.96 6.86 20.71
N ASN A 33 -5.05 5.90 19.79
CA ASN A 33 -6.21 5.02 19.72
C ASN A 33 -6.26 4.07 20.91
N PRO A 34 -7.47 3.70 21.37
CA PRO A 34 -7.63 2.62 22.33
C PRO A 34 -7.05 1.33 21.75
N LYS A 35 -6.33 0.55 22.57
CA LYS A 35 -5.69 -0.69 22.12
C LYS A 35 -6.68 -1.78 21.70
N PHE A 36 -7.87 -1.77 22.29
CA PHE A 36 -8.86 -2.82 22.12
C PHE A 36 -10.26 -2.29 22.37
N VAL A 37 -11.24 -2.84 21.66
CA VAL A 37 -12.65 -2.56 21.87
C VAL A 37 -13.35 -3.87 22.18
N GLU A 38 -13.64 -4.10 23.45
CA GLU A 38 -14.60 -5.12 23.86
C GLU A 38 -16.01 -4.64 23.54
N THR A 39 -16.84 -5.54 23.02
CA THR A 39 -18.24 -5.25 22.76
C THR A 39 -19.15 -6.30 23.37
N SER A 40 -20.32 -5.86 23.85
CA SER A 40 -21.43 -6.72 24.24
C SER A 40 -22.31 -7.11 23.05
N GLN A 41 -22.09 -6.50 21.88
CA GLN A 41 -22.77 -6.88 20.64
C GLN A 41 -22.33 -8.29 20.23
N THR A 42 -23.28 -9.10 19.75
CA THR A 42 -23.02 -10.50 19.38
C THR A 42 -22.62 -10.69 17.91
N ASN A 43 -22.51 -9.59 17.16
CA ASN A 43 -22.22 -9.64 15.74
C ASN A 43 -20.72 -9.61 15.45
N ARG A 44 -20.29 -10.42 14.48
CA ARG A 44 -18.88 -10.62 14.08
C ARG A 44 -18.41 -9.68 12.96
N LEU A 45 -19.26 -8.74 12.52
CA LEU A 45 -18.95 -7.82 11.42
C LEU A 45 -17.80 -6.88 11.79
N GLU A 46 -16.75 -6.91 10.99
CA GLU A 46 -15.61 -6.01 11.07
C GLU A 46 -15.47 -5.21 9.78
N GLY A 47 -15.19 -3.93 9.93
CA GLY A 47 -14.79 -3.07 8.84
C GLY A 47 -13.27 -2.96 8.72
N PHE A 48 -12.81 -2.59 7.53
CA PHE A 48 -11.43 -2.17 7.29
C PHE A 48 -11.40 -1.07 6.23
N ALA A 49 -10.31 -0.30 6.23
CA ALA A 49 -10.05 0.71 5.21
C ALA A 49 -8.53 0.83 4.99
N LEU A 50 -8.11 0.69 3.74
CA LEU A 50 -6.78 1.08 3.28
C LEU A 50 -6.84 2.54 2.84
N MET A 51 -6.06 3.40 3.48
CA MET A 51 -6.08 4.82 3.22
C MET A 51 -4.70 5.33 2.85
N SER A 52 -4.65 6.27 1.91
CA SER A 52 -3.50 7.12 1.69
C SER A 52 -3.75 8.48 2.34
N TYR A 53 -2.78 9.02 3.05
CA TYR A 53 -2.91 10.28 3.78
C TYR A 53 -1.59 11.04 3.79
N ILE A 54 -1.64 12.30 4.18
CA ILE A 54 -0.47 13.16 4.32
C ILE A 54 -0.17 13.37 5.79
N VAL A 55 1.09 13.17 6.16
CA VAL A 55 1.65 13.71 7.41
C VAL A 55 2.14 15.10 7.09
N ASP A 56 1.53 16.10 7.72
CA ASP A 56 1.85 17.50 7.50
C ASP A 56 3.11 17.94 8.24
N THR A 57 3.55 19.18 8.02
CA THR A 57 4.76 19.75 8.63
C THR A 57 4.68 19.88 10.15
N ASP A 58 3.49 19.82 10.74
CA ASP A 58 3.27 19.79 12.20
C ASP A 58 3.16 18.36 12.77
N GLY A 59 3.32 17.33 11.92
CA GLY A 59 3.19 15.93 12.31
C GLY A 59 1.75 15.43 12.45
N LYS A 60 0.75 16.21 12.02
CA LYS A 60 -0.67 15.81 11.99
C LYS A 60 -1.03 15.11 10.68
N VAL A 61 -2.03 14.24 10.77
CA VAL A 61 -2.61 13.58 9.59
C VAL A 61 -3.65 14.49 8.95
N LYS A 62 -3.53 14.71 7.65
CA LYS A 62 -4.52 15.40 6.81
C LYS A 62 -4.73 14.68 5.48
N ASP A 63 -5.73 15.14 4.73
CA ASP A 63 -5.95 14.77 3.34
C ASP A 63 -6.02 13.24 3.11
N ILE A 64 -6.94 12.61 3.84
CA ILE A 64 -7.15 11.16 3.85
C ILE A 64 -8.00 10.77 2.63
N ASP A 65 -7.49 9.85 1.81
CA ASP A 65 -8.21 9.25 0.70
C ASP A 65 -8.29 7.72 0.87
N TYR A 66 -9.47 7.17 0.64
CA TYR A 66 -9.73 5.74 0.71
C TYR A 66 -9.32 5.06 -0.60
N LEU A 67 -8.39 4.10 -0.51
CA LEU A 67 -7.97 3.26 -1.63
C LEU A 67 -8.81 1.98 -1.71
N LEU A 68 -9.25 1.48 -0.56
CA LEU A 68 -10.08 0.29 -0.43
C LEU A 68 -10.83 0.34 0.90
N THR A 69 -12.11 -0.05 0.91
CA THR A 69 -12.92 -0.17 2.12
C THR A 69 -13.65 -1.51 2.14
N SER A 70 -14.08 -1.92 3.33
CA SER A 70 -14.89 -3.12 3.50
C SER A 70 -16.30 -2.89 2.96
N ASP A 71 -16.75 -3.78 2.09
CA ASP A 71 -18.14 -3.81 1.62
C ASP A 71 -19.09 -4.46 2.66
N VAL A 72 -18.52 -5.12 3.68
CA VAL A 72 -19.28 -5.88 4.70
C VAL A 72 -19.81 -4.97 5.80
N LYS A 73 -19.08 -3.90 6.13
CA LYS A 73 -19.45 -2.92 7.16
C LYS A 73 -18.84 -1.55 6.84
N PRO A 74 -19.65 -0.48 6.73
CA PRO A 74 -19.14 0.88 6.61
C PRO A 74 -18.18 1.21 7.77
N PHE A 75 -17.01 1.75 7.43
CA PHE A 75 -15.91 1.93 8.38
C PHE A 75 -15.05 3.18 8.12
N GLU A 76 -15.37 3.93 7.08
CA GLU A 76 -14.62 5.07 6.57
C GLU A 76 -14.37 6.15 7.62
N GLU A 77 -15.43 6.64 8.27
CA GLU A 77 -15.34 7.71 9.27
C GLU A 77 -14.54 7.26 10.51
N LYS A 78 -14.80 6.04 10.98
CA LYS A 78 -14.08 5.47 12.13
C LYS A 78 -12.61 5.24 11.79
N ALA A 79 -12.30 4.78 10.59
CA ALA A 79 -10.93 4.59 10.13
C ALA A 79 -10.17 5.91 10.01
N ALA A 80 -10.81 6.95 9.45
CA ALA A 80 -10.22 8.29 9.37
C ALA A 80 -9.95 8.89 10.76
N THR A 81 -10.91 8.76 11.69
CA THR A 81 -10.73 9.16 13.09
C THR A 81 -9.54 8.45 13.73
N GLN A 82 -9.35 7.15 13.45
CA GLN A 82 -8.20 6.42 13.97
C GLN A 82 -6.87 6.94 13.44
N LEU A 83 -6.78 7.28 12.15
CA LEU A 83 -5.58 7.90 11.60
C LEU A 83 -5.31 9.29 12.19
N GLN A 84 -6.35 10.10 12.41
CA GLN A 84 -6.21 11.43 13.01
C GLN A 84 -5.70 11.39 14.46
N ASN A 85 -5.87 10.27 15.16
CA ASN A 85 -5.32 10.04 16.50
C ASN A 85 -3.83 9.68 16.51
N PHE A 86 -3.21 9.45 15.35
CA PHE A 86 -1.78 9.28 15.23
C PHE A 86 -1.05 10.62 15.32
N VAL A 87 0.13 10.61 15.95
CA VAL A 87 1.03 11.76 16.04
C VAL A 87 2.37 11.35 15.47
N TYR A 88 2.86 12.12 14.51
CA TYR A 88 4.12 11.86 13.82
C TYR A 88 5.19 12.90 14.16
N SER A 89 6.45 12.50 14.02
CA SER A 89 7.51 13.43 13.64
C SER A 89 7.31 13.72 12.16
N PRO A 90 7.29 14.99 11.71
CA PRO A 90 7.20 15.29 10.29
C PRO A 90 8.47 14.82 9.56
N ALA A 91 8.40 14.78 8.22
CA ALA A 91 9.57 14.49 7.41
C ALA A 91 10.49 15.72 7.36
N ILE A 92 11.79 15.49 7.32
CA ILE A 92 12.81 16.54 7.22
C ILE A 92 13.65 16.27 5.97
N GLN A 93 13.80 17.27 5.13
CA GLN A 93 14.63 17.23 3.94
C GLN A 93 15.49 18.49 3.90
N ASN A 94 16.82 18.32 3.84
CA ASN A 94 17.77 19.44 3.79
C ASN A 94 17.49 20.48 4.90
N GLU A 95 17.28 20.01 6.12
CA GLU A 95 16.93 20.83 7.30
C GLU A 95 15.56 21.52 7.25
N GLU A 96 14.79 21.37 6.17
CA GLU A 96 13.42 21.86 6.04
C GLU A 96 12.41 20.78 6.41
N VAL A 97 11.38 21.18 7.17
CA VAL A 97 10.26 20.30 7.50
C VAL A 97 9.29 20.28 6.32
N VAL A 98 9.00 19.07 5.82
CA VAL A 98 8.17 18.87 4.62
C VAL A 98 7.02 17.91 4.90
N SER A 99 5.91 18.08 4.18
CA SER A 99 4.81 17.12 4.20
C SER A 99 5.23 15.82 3.50
N SER A 100 4.72 14.67 3.95
CA SER A 100 5.02 13.36 3.36
C SER A 100 3.78 12.50 3.20
N SER A 101 3.79 11.63 2.19
CA SER A 101 2.70 10.67 1.95
C SER A 101 2.88 9.38 2.75
N ARG A 102 1.77 8.80 3.19
CA ARG A 102 1.72 7.48 3.82
C ARG A 102 0.52 6.68 3.34
N VAL A 103 0.62 5.37 3.51
CA VAL A 103 -0.48 4.42 3.33
C VAL A 103 -0.59 3.58 4.60
N TYR A 104 -1.80 3.36 5.09
CA TYR A 104 -2.04 2.52 6.25
C TYR A 104 -3.38 1.79 6.15
N LEU A 105 -3.35 0.50 6.50
CA LEU A 105 -4.55 -0.32 6.65
C LEU A 105 -5.04 -0.24 8.10
N VAL A 106 -6.19 0.40 8.29
CA VAL A 106 -6.94 0.30 9.54
C VAL A 106 -7.95 -0.84 9.39
N SER A 107 -8.00 -1.73 10.37
CA SER A 107 -9.03 -2.77 10.47
C SER A 107 -9.59 -2.77 11.88
N GLU A 108 -10.88 -3.06 12.01
CA GLU A 108 -11.43 -3.37 13.32
C GLU A 108 -10.79 -4.64 13.86
N ASN A 109 -10.55 -4.63 15.16
CA ASN A 109 -10.26 -5.82 15.94
C ASN A 109 -11.28 -5.79 17.08
N ILE A 110 -12.40 -6.49 16.90
CA ILE A 110 -13.43 -6.58 17.93
C ILE A 110 -13.18 -7.83 18.76
N GLY A 111 -13.28 -7.65 20.07
CA GLY A 111 -13.37 -8.78 21.00
C GLY A 111 -14.75 -8.83 21.62
N PHE A 112 -15.11 -10.03 22.03
CA PHE A 112 -16.27 -10.25 22.88
C PHE A 112 -15.79 -10.65 24.27
N VAL A 113 -16.69 -10.59 25.25
CA VAL A 113 -16.37 -10.94 26.64
C VAL A 113 -15.81 -12.36 26.71
N GLY A 114 -14.49 -12.47 26.92
CA GLY A 114 -13.75 -13.72 27.05
C GLY A 114 -13.29 -14.40 25.74
N TYR A 115 -13.50 -13.81 24.56
CA TYR A 115 -13.08 -14.41 23.29
C TYR A 115 -12.78 -13.37 22.20
N SER A 116 -11.76 -13.61 21.35
CA SER A 116 -11.45 -12.74 20.21
C SER A 116 -12.30 -13.09 18.98
N ASN A 117 -12.45 -12.12 18.06
CA ASN A 117 -13.12 -12.34 16.78
C ASN A 117 -12.14 -12.67 15.63
N ASP A 118 -10.85 -12.89 15.91
CA ASP A 118 -9.80 -13.03 14.89
C ASP A 118 -9.85 -14.36 14.10
N SER A 119 -10.64 -15.33 14.57
CA SER A 119 -10.71 -16.67 13.98
C SER A 119 -11.83 -16.82 12.96
N VAL A 120 -11.62 -17.68 11.96
CA VAL A 120 -12.60 -18.03 10.94
C VAL A 120 -13.69 -18.94 11.53
N SER A 121 -14.96 -18.64 11.29
CA SER A 121 -16.06 -19.49 11.74
C SER A 121 -16.07 -20.84 11.01
N SER A 122 -16.50 -21.91 11.70
CA SER A 122 -16.62 -23.25 11.11
C SER A 122 -17.58 -23.28 9.92
N GLY A 123 -18.65 -22.49 9.98
CA GLY A 123 -19.62 -22.33 8.90
C GLY A 123 -19.02 -21.71 7.63
N PHE A 124 -18.24 -20.64 7.78
CA PHE A 124 -17.47 -20.06 6.68
C PHE A 124 -16.47 -21.07 6.13
N TYR A 125 -15.62 -21.65 6.99
CA TYR A 125 -14.53 -22.51 6.55
C TYR A 125 -15.02 -23.72 5.75
N ARG A 126 -16.10 -24.38 6.21
CA ARG A 126 -16.70 -25.52 5.50
C ARG A 126 -17.15 -25.14 4.08
N ARG A 127 -17.76 -23.96 3.91
CA ARG A 127 -18.22 -23.48 2.60
C ARG A 127 -17.04 -23.06 1.72
N PHE A 128 -16.09 -22.30 2.28
CA PHE A 128 -14.84 -21.95 1.62
C PHE A 128 -14.12 -23.19 1.09
N ALA A 129 -13.88 -24.20 1.93
CA ALA A 129 -13.17 -25.41 1.56
C ALA A 129 -13.89 -26.20 0.46
N ASN A 130 -15.22 -26.21 0.47
CA ASN A 130 -16.02 -26.84 -0.58
C ASN A 130 -15.83 -26.15 -1.94
N ILE A 131 -15.93 -24.81 -1.98
CA ILE A 131 -15.74 -24.05 -3.22
C ILE A 131 -14.29 -24.20 -3.70
N TYR A 132 -13.31 -24.03 -2.81
CA TYR A 132 -11.90 -24.13 -3.14
C TYR A 132 -11.53 -25.49 -3.76
N LYS A 133 -12.04 -26.59 -3.19
CA LYS A 133 -11.84 -27.94 -3.73
C LYS A 133 -12.43 -28.13 -5.14
N ASN A 134 -13.47 -27.37 -5.48
CA ASN A 134 -14.20 -27.49 -6.75
C ASN A 134 -13.86 -26.39 -7.77
N LEU A 135 -12.79 -25.61 -7.59
CA LEU A 135 -12.42 -24.52 -8.51
C LEU A 135 -12.28 -24.95 -9.97
N GLN A 136 -11.85 -26.20 -10.21
CA GLN A 136 -11.66 -26.77 -11.55
C GLN A 136 -12.86 -27.62 -12.03
N ASN A 137 -13.91 -27.75 -11.22
CA ASN A 137 -15.07 -28.56 -11.55
C ASN A 137 -16.08 -27.73 -12.34
N THR A 138 -16.16 -27.96 -13.65
CA THR A 138 -17.03 -27.20 -14.58
C THR A 138 -18.53 -27.36 -14.31
N GLN A 139 -18.95 -28.40 -13.59
CA GLN A 139 -20.35 -28.61 -13.21
C GLN A 139 -20.71 -27.96 -11.86
N PHE A 140 -19.72 -27.48 -11.12
CA PHE A 140 -19.94 -26.85 -9.83
C PHE A 140 -20.29 -25.38 -10.04
N ASP A 141 -21.46 -24.97 -9.54
CA ASP A 141 -21.91 -23.58 -9.63
C ASP A 141 -21.11 -22.68 -8.67
N LEU A 142 -19.93 -22.23 -9.11
CA LEU A 142 -19.03 -21.40 -8.33
C LEU A 142 -19.65 -20.06 -7.91
N GLU A 143 -20.41 -19.40 -8.80
CA GLU A 143 -20.89 -18.03 -8.56
C GLU A 143 -21.98 -17.98 -7.49
N THR A 144 -22.97 -18.86 -7.59
CA THR A 144 -24.03 -18.93 -6.57
C THR A 144 -23.44 -19.28 -5.21
N LYS A 145 -22.44 -20.17 -5.17
CA LYS A 145 -21.79 -20.57 -3.92
C LYS A 145 -20.92 -19.46 -3.33
N LEU A 146 -20.20 -18.71 -4.18
CA LEU A 146 -19.38 -17.57 -3.76
C LEU A 146 -20.26 -16.45 -3.21
N THR A 147 -21.34 -16.10 -3.91
CA THR A 147 -22.34 -15.12 -3.47
C THR A 147 -22.94 -15.51 -2.13
N SER A 148 -23.37 -16.77 -1.99
CA SER A 148 -23.92 -17.28 -0.73
C SER A 148 -22.90 -17.27 0.42
N LEU A 149 -21.62 -17.55 0.15
CA LEU A 149 -20.55 -17.46 1.15
C LEU A 149 -20.35 -16.03 1.64
N TYR A 150 -20.37 -15.07 0.71
CA TYR A 150 -20.26 -13.65 1.02
C TYR A 150 -21.36 -13.19 1.98
N GLU A 151 -22.61 -13.30 1.54
CA GLU A 151 -23.78 -12.78 2.26
C GLU A 151 -23.97 -13.42 3.64
N ALA A 152 -23.87 -14.75 3.71
CA ALA A 152 -24.21 -15.49 4.91
C ALA A 152 -23.07 -15.52 5.94
N ASN A 153 -21.81 -15.57 5.50
CA ASN A 153 -20.72 -16.04 6.35
C ASN A 153 -19.46 -15.17 6.35
N THR A 154 -19.34 -14.18 5.48
CA THR A 154 -18.14 -13.32 5.43
C THR A 154 -18.35 -12.14 6.37
N LYS A 155 -17.82 -12.22 7.60
CA LYS A 155 -18.10 -11.23 8.66
C LYS A 155 -16.84 -10.51 9.15
N ASN A 156 -15.89 -11.25 9.71
CA ASN A 156 -14.67 -10.64 10.24
C ASN A 156 -13.60 -10.45 9.16
N THR A 157 -12.51 -9.76 9.49
CA THR A 157 -11.46 -9.42 8.52
C THR A 157 -10.73 -10.65 7.98
N ALA A 158 -10.60 -11.72 8.77
CA ALA A 158 -9.99 -12.98 8.33
C ALA A 158 -10.86 -13.74 7.32
N GLU A 159 -12.16 -13.80 7.55
CA GLU A 159 -13.15 -14.34 6.62
C GLU A 159 -13.19 -13.52 5.32
N GLN A 160 -13.16 -12.18 5.42
CA GLN A 160 -13.06 -11.29 4.26
C GLN A 160 -11.79 -11.55 3.44
N ALA A 161 -10.64 -11.73 4.08
CA ALA A 161 -9.39 -12.06 3.40
C ALA A 161 -9.48 -13.39 2.62
N LEU A 162 -9.99 -14.44 3.25
CA LEU A 162 -10.20 -15.74 2.60
C LEU A 162 -11.25 -15.69 1.48
N TYR A 163 -12.29 -14.89 1.65
CA TYR A 163 -13.29 -14.67 0.61
C TYR A 163 -12.66 -14.04 -0.63
N TYR A 164 -11.91 -12.95 -0.49
CA TYR A 164 -11.25 -12.31 -1.64
C TYR A 164 -10.19 -13.22 -2.28
N PHE A 165 -9.49 -14.02 -1.47
CA PHE A 165 -8.58 -15.04 -2.01
C PHE A 165 -9.34 -16.05 -2.88
N LEU A 166 -10.51 -16.50 -2.44
CA LEU A 166 -11.35 -17.41 -3.23
C LEU A 166 -11.88 -16.74 -4.51
N GLU A 167 -12.35 -15.49 -4.41
CA GLU A 167 -12.82 -14.71 -5.55
C GLU A 167 -11.71 -14.51 -6.60
N MET A 168 -10.49 -14.20 -6.17
CA MET A 168 -9.31 -14.12 -7.03
C MET A 168 -9.11 -15.43 -7.81
N ASN A 169 -9.20 -16.58 -7.13
CA ASN A 169 -9.04 -17.88 -7.80
C ASN A 169 -10.21 -18.19 -8.76
N VAL A 170 -11.45 -17.86 -8.40
CA VAL A 170 -12.63 -18.03 -9.29
C VAL A 170 -12.49 -17.16 -10.54
N ALA A 171 -12.13 -15.89 -10.38
CA ALA A 171 -11.89 -15.00 -11.51
C ALA A 171 -10.76 -15.50 -12.42
N GLN A 172 -9.70 -16.07 -11.82
CA GLN A 172 -8.61 -16.69 -12.56
C GLN A 172 -9.08 -17.90 -13.38
N THR A 173 -9.89 -18.82 -12.81
CA THR A 173 -10.37 -19.99 -13.57
C THR A 173 -11.30 -19.62 -14.72
N LYS A 174 -11.97 -18.47 -14.61
CA LYS A 174 -12.85 -17.93 -15.65
C LYS A 174 -12.17 -16.99 -16.65
N ASN A 175 -10.87 -16.69 -16.46
CA ASN A 175 -10.13 -15.70 -17.25
C ASN A 175 -10.75 -14.28 -17.20
N GLU A 176 -11.36 -13.91 -16.07
CA GLU A 176 -11.97 -12.59 -15.84
C GLU A 176 -10.92 -11.60 -15.29
N LEU A 177 -10.09 -11.03 -16.17
CA LEU A 177 -8.92 -10.23 -15.77
C LEU A 177 -9.24 -9.08 -14.80
N SER A 178 -10.24 -8.25 -15.11
CA SER A 178 -10.59 -7.10 -14.24
C SER A 178 -11.02 -7.53 -12.84
N ARG A 179 -11.78 -8.63 -12.73
CA ARG A 179 -12.23 -9.16 -11.44
C ARG A 179 -11.07 -9.80 -10.69
N TYR A 180 -10.19 -10.51 -11.40
CA TYR A 180 -8.96 -11.06 -10.83
C TYR A 180 -8.08 -9.97 -10.23
N GLU A 181 -7.88 -8.85 -10.93
CA GLU A 181 -7.08 -7.73 -10.46
C GLU A 181 -7.67 -7.06 -9.21
N GLU A 182 -8.98 -6.80 -9.20
CA GLU A 182 -9.65 -6.23 -8.03
C GLU A 182 -9.57 -7.18 -6.82
N ALA A 183 -9.87 -8.46 -7.02
CA ALA A 183 -9.82 -9.46 -5.96
C ALA A 183 -8.38 -9.70 -5.47
N LEU A 184 -7.38 -9.68 -6.35
CA LEU A 184 -5.96 -9.79 -5.98
C LEU A 184 -5.50 -8.59 -5.15
N PHE A 185 -5.89 -7.36 -5.52
CA PHE A 185 -5.59 -6.17 -4.71
C PHE A 185 -6.18 -6.26 -3.30
N ARG A 186 -7.44 -6.69 -3.19
CA ARG A 186 -8.12 -6.90 -1.89
C ARG A 186 -7.44 -8.00 -1.07
N THR A 187 -7.15 -9.13 -1.70
CA THR A 187 -6.46 -10.27 -1.09
C THR A 187 -5.07 -9.88 -0.59
N TYR A 188 -4.29 -9.18 -1.40
CA TYR A 188 -2.96 -8.71 -1.01
C TYR A 188 -3.02 -7.69 0.12
N THR A 189 -3.99 -6.77 0.09
CA THR A 189 -4.19 -5.78 1.17
C THR A 189 -4.46 -6.47 2.50
N LEU A 190 -5.26 -7.52 2.51
CA LEU A 190 -5.59 -8.30 3.69
C LEU A 190 -4.66 -9.50 3.94
N LYS A 191 -3.53 -9.61 3.22
CA LYS A 191 -2.65 -10.80 3.25
C LYS A 191 -2.26 -11.26 4.65
N ARG A 192 -2.09 -10.33 5.60
CA ARG A 192 -1.70 -10.64 6.98
C ARG A 192 -2.71 -11.51 7.73
N PHE A 193 -3.97 -11.52 7.28
CA PHE A 193 -5.07 -12.28 7.85
C PHE A 193 -5.29 -13.63 7.14
N LEU A 194 -4.57 -13.90 6.05
CA LEU A 194 -4.58 -15.19 5.39
C LEU A 194 -3.75 -16.23 6.17
N PRO A 195 -4.10 -17.52 6.08
CA PRO A 195 -3.19 -18.62 6.38
C PRO A 195 -1.80 -18.39 5.74
N GLN A 196 -0.75 -18.72 6.49
CA GLN A 196 0.63 -18.37 6.14
C GLN A 196 1.05 -18.93 4.78
N GLU A 197 0.56 -20.11 4.43
CA GLU A 197 0.80 -20.80 3.16
C GLU A 197 0.32 -20.01 1.94
N PHE A 198 -0.65 -19.10 2.08
CA PHE A 198 -1.16 -18.28 0.98
C PHE A 198 -0.47 -16.92 0.87
N GLN A 199 0.16 -16.42 1.93
CA GLN A 199 0.70 -15.05 1.96
C GLN A 199 1.81 -14.82 0.92
N PHE A 200 2.73 -15.78 0.78
CA PHE A 200 3.81 -15.67 -0.20
C PHE A 200 3.31 -15.84 -1.64
N PRO A 201 2.52 -16.87 -1.99
CA PRO A 201 1.93 -17.00 -3.32
C PRO A 201 1.11 -15.76 -3.77
N VAL A 202 0.30 -15.18 -2.87
CA VAL A 202 -0.46 -13.95 -3.16
C VAL A 202 0.49 -12.78 -3.45
N SER A 203 1.59 -12.66 -2.71
CA SER A 203 2.61 -11.63 -2.96
C SER A 203 3.27 -11.82 -4.33
N GLN A 204 3.60 -13.06 -4.70
CA GLN A 204 4.18 -13.37 -6.01
C GLN A 204 3.21 -13.07 -7.15
N ALA A 205 1.93 -13.46 -7.01
CA ALA A 205 0.89 -13.13 -7.97
C ALA A 205 0.75 -11.61 -8.16
N TYR A 206 0.82 -10.83 -7.07
CA TYR A 206 0.71 -9.38 -7.16
C TYR A 206 1.94 -8.70 -7.77
N ILE A 207 3.15 -9.20 -7.49
CA ILE A 207 4.37 -8.78 -8.23
C ILE A 207 4.18 -9.04 -9.72
N GLN A 208 3.78 -10.24 -10.12
CA GLN A 208 3.58 -10.59 -11.53
C GLN A 208 2.52 -9.70 -12.20
N GLN A 209 1.44 -9.40 -11.49
CA GLN A 209 0.41 -8.49 -11.99
C GLN A 209 0.96 -7.08 -12.24
N TYR A 210 1.72 -6.54 -11.29
CA TYR A 210 2.36 -5.24 -11.47
C TYR A 210 3.36 -5.23 -12.62
N MET A 211 4.16 -6.30 -12.76
CA MET A 211 5.11 -6.45 -13.87
C MET A 211 4.40 -6.47 -15.23
N ARG A 212 3.27 -7.19 -15.35
CA ARG A 212 2.44 -7.19 -16.57
C ARG A 212 1.86 -5.82 -16.87
N ALA A 213 1.47 -5.07 -15.85
CA ALA A 213 0.93 -3.72 -15.97
C ALA A 213 2.00 -2.63 -16.16
N GLY A 214 3.30 -2.98 -16.15
CA GLY A 214 4.41 -2.02 -16.21
C GLY A 214 4.57 -1.17 -14.94
N ASP A 215 3.96 -1.54 -13.82
CA ASP A 215 4.09 -0.85 -12.53
C ASP A 215 5.27 -1.41 -11.71
N TYR A 216 6.48 -1.09 -12.17
CA TYR A 216 7.71 -1.59 -11.56
C TYR A 216 7.88 -1.13 -10.10
N LEU A 217 7.47 0.10 -9.77
CA LEU A 217 7.53 0.57 -8.38
C LEU A 217 6.55 -0.21 -7.49
N GLY A 218 5.35 -0.52 -7.98
CA GLY A 218 4.40 -1.39 -7.29
C GLY A 218 5.00 -2.78 -7.00
N ALA A 219 5.64 -3.39 -8.01
CA ALA A 219 6.33 -4.67 -7.85
C ALA A 219 7.44 -4.63 -6.78
N LEU A 220 8.28 -3.59 -6.80
CA LEU A 220 9.34 -3.37 -5.82
C LEU A 220 8.78 -3.17 -4.40
N ARG A 221 7.68 -2.44 -4.27
CA ARG A 221 6.99 -2.27 -2.98
C ARG A 221 6.58 -3.60 -2.39
N VAL A 222 5.92 -4.43 -3.22
CA VAL A 222 5.45 -5.74 -2.77
C VAL A 222 6.62 -6.60 -2.35
N LEU A 223 7.69 -6.66 -3.14
CA LEU A 223 8.89 -7.43 -2.83
C LEU A 223 9.53 -6.98 -1.50
N ARG A 224 9.66 -5.67 -1.30
CA ARG A 224 10.18 -5.07 -0.05
C ARG A 224 9.32 -5.44 1.15
N GLU A 225 8.00 -5.33 1.05
CA GLU A 225 7.07 -5.71 2.13
C GLU A 225 7.14 -7.20 2.45
N THR A 226 7.20 -8.03 1.42
CA THR A 226 7.28 -9.48 1.54
C THR A 226 8.59 -9.92 2.20
N LYS A 227 9.73 -9.29 1.87
CA LYS A 227 11.03 -9.50 2.56
C LYS A 227 10.96 -9.13 4.04
N LYS A 228 10.30 -8.02 4.39
CA LYS A 228 10.17 -7.56 5.79
C LYS A 228 9.34 -8.52 6.65
N ASN A 229 8.50 -9.37 6.05
CA ASN A 229 7.70 -10.34 6.78
C ASN A 229 8.56 -11.56 7.20
N ARG A 230 9.17 -11.45 8.40
CA ARG A 230 10.02 -12.50 8.99
C ARG A 230 9.36 -13.88 9.10
N LYS A 231 8.02 -13.95 9.13
CA LYS A 231 7.30 -15.23 9.21
C LYS A 231 7.46 -16.07 7.94
N LEU A 232 7.67 -15.45 6.78
CA LEU A 232 7.75 -16.17 5.50
C LEU A 232 9.09 -16.87 5.27
N ASN A 233 10.13 -16.53 6.04
CA ASN A 233 11.47 -17.12 5.96
C ASN A 233 11.99 -17.27 4.50
N ILE A 234 11.84 -16.22 3.70
CA ILE A 234 12.22 -16.23 2.29
C ILE A 234 13.74 -16.11 2.21
N LYS A 235 14.35 -16.97 1.40
CA LYS A 235 15.80 -16.93 1.19
C LYS A 235 16.22 -15.64 0.49
N GLN A 236 17.35 -15.09 0.89
CA GLN A 236 17.87 -13.81 0.41
C GLN A 236 18.14 -13.81 -1.10
N ASP A 237 18.66 -14.91 -1.65
CA ASP A 237 18.94 -15.09 -3.08
C ASP A 237 17.67 -15.01 -3.95
N VAL A 238 16.54 -15.52 -3.44
CA VAL A 238 15.23 -15.41 -4.12
C VAL A 238 14.79 -13.96 -4.22
N VAL A 239 15.00 -13.18 -3.15
CA VAL A 239 14.64 -11.75 -3.11
C VAL A 239 15.55 -10.93 -4.01
N GLU A 240 16.86 -11.17 -3.97
CA GLU A 240 17.85 -10.47 -4.81
C GLU A 240 17.62 -10.74 -6.30
N LYS A 241 17.34 -11.99 -6.66
CA LYS A 241 17.00 -12.35 -8.04
C LYS A 241 15.74 -11.62 -8.51
N ALA A 242 14.67 -11.65 -7.72
CA ALA A 242 13.43 -10.95 -8.06
C ALA A 242 13.64 -9.44 -8.19
N TYR A 243 14.46 -8.84 -7.33
CA TYR A 243 14.81 -7.42 -7.39
C TYR A 243 15.56 -7.09 -8.70
N ALA A 244 16.59 -7.86 -9.03
CA ALA A 244 17.36 -7.69 -10.26
C ALA A 244 16.50 -7.88 -11.52
N ASP A 245 15.61 -8.86 -11.53
CA ASP A 245 14.68 -9.11 -12.64
C ASP A 245 13.73 -7.93 -12.85
N ILE A 246 13.23 -7.32 -11.76
CA ILE A 246 12.36 -6.13 -11.83
C ILE A 246 13.13 -4.92 -12.39
N LEU A 247 14.33 -4.65 -11.90
CA LEU A 247 15.16 -3.53 -12.37
C LEU A 247 15.55 -3.70 -13.84
N THR A 248 15.95 -4.91 -14.25
CA THR A 248 16.31 -5.21 -15.64
C THR A 248 15.15 -4.92 -16.59
N GLN A 249 13.92 -5.29 -16.21
CA GLN A 249 12.75 -5.00 -17.04
C GLN A 249 12.42 -3.51 -17.09
N LEU A 250 12.55 -2.78 -15.97
CA LEU A 250 12.38 -1.33 -15.93
C LEU A 250 13.38 -0.59 -16.84
N GLU A 251 14.64 -1.02 -16.82
CA GLU A 251 15.70 -0.44 -17.65
C GLU A 251 15.47 -0.72 -19.15
N ASN A 252 15.00 -1.92 -19.49
CA ASN A 252 14.67 -2.32 -20.87
C ASN A 252 13.41 -1.65 -21.42
N GLN A 253 12.63 -0.96 -20.58
CA GLN A 253 11.47 -0.17 -21.00
C GLN A 253 11.74 1.32 -20.79
N PRO A 254 12.42 2.01 -21.72
CA PRO A 254 12.79 3.42 -21.55
C PRO A 254 11.56 4.35 -21.43
N THR A 255 10.42 3.93 -21.99
CA THR A 255 9.14 4.62 -21.87
C THR A 255 8.06 3.60 -21.53
N THR A 256 7.18 3.93 -20.59
CA THR A 256 5.98 3.16 -20.26
C THR A 256 4.74 4.02 -20.49
N SER A 257 3.65 3.39 -20.90
CA SER A 257 2.34 4.04 -21.06
C SER A 257 1.28 3.13 -20.47
N ARG A 258 0.71 3.54 -19.34
CA ARG A 258 -0.20 2.72 -18.54
C ARG A 258 -1.60 3.33 -18.56
N PRO A 259 -2.58 2.68 -19.22
CA PRO A 259 -3.97 3.11 -19.15
C PRO A 259 -4.60 2.68 -17.82
N TYR A 260 -5.48 3.52 -17.28
CA TYR A 260 -6.30 3.19 -16.11
C TYR A 260 -7.75 3.54 -16.38
N GLU A 261 -8.63 2.63 -15.98
CA GLU A 261 -10.08 2.80 -16.05
C GLU A 261 -10.69 2.87 -14.65
N PHE A 262 -11.59 3.83 -14.50
CA PHE A 262 -12.43 4.04 -13.33
C PHE A 262 -13.86 3.78 -13.80
N SER A 263 -14.53 2.77 -13.24
CA SER A 263 -15.93 2.49 -13.55
C SER A 263 -16.90 3.29 -12.67
N ARG A 264 -16.41 3.74 -11.51
CA ARG A 264 -17.13 4.46 -10.46
C ARG A 264 -16.19 5.42 -9.75
N ILE A 265 -16.73 6.25 -8.86
CA ILE A 265 -15.94 7.03 -7.88
C ILE A 265 -14.96 6.08 -7.19
N SER A 266 -13.67 6.30 -7.42
CA SER A 266 -12.63 5.50 -6.81
C SER A 266 -11.29 6.25 -6.82
N THR A 267 -10.43 5.86 -5.89
CA THR A 267 -9.08 6.40 -5.77
C THR A 267 -8.06 5.33 -6.12
N ARG A 268 -7.08 5.68 -6.95
CA ARG A 268 -5.90 4.86 -7.21
C ARG A 268 -4.65 5.60 -6.77
N LEU A 269 -3.68 4.84 -6.27
CA LEU A 269 -2.35 5.35 -5.92
C LEU A 269 -1.31 4.65 -6.80
N ILE A 270 -0.92 5.31 -7.87
CA ILE A 270 -0.12 4.76 -8.96
C ILE A 270 1.36 4.97 -8.66
N GLY A 271 2.18 3.90 -8.68
CA GLY A 271 3.62 4.02 -8.46
C GLY A 271 4.34 4.64 -9.66
N LEU A 272 5.31 5.53 -9.44
CA LEU A 272 6.09 6.17 -10.50
C LEU A 272 7.56 5.71 -10.44
N ALA A 273 8.05 5.09 -11.50
CA ALA A 273 9.38 4.50 -11.58
C ALA A 273 10.36 5.31 -12.44
N LYS A 274 9.91 6.30 -13.21
CA LYS A 274 10.77 7.21 -13.98
C LYS A 274 10.49 8.68 -13.68
N ARG A 275 11.46 9.53 -13.99
CA ARG A 275 11.48 10.94 -13.56
C ARG A 275 10.48 11.82 -14.29
N ASP A 276 10.24 11.57 -15.56
CA ASP A 276 9.38 12.41 -16.39
C ASP A 276 8.03 11.73 -16.57
N VAL A 277 6.98 12.34 -16.03
CA VAL A 277 5.63 11.76 -16.00
C VAL A 277 4.64 12.69 -16.68
N ALA A 278 3.85 12.16 -17.61
CA ALA A 278 2.69 12.83 -18.19
C ALA A 278 1.41 12.14 -17.71
N PHE A 279 0.51 12.95 -17.15
CA PHE A 279 -0.81 12.53 -16.69
C PHE A 279 -1.88 13.03 -17.65
N GLU A 280 -2.49 12.14 -18.43
CA GLU A 280 -3.50 12.47 -19.42
C GLU A 280 -4.87 11.99 -18.98
N VAL A 281 -5.89 12.84 -19.08
CA VAL A 281 -7.29 12.45 -18.91
C VAL A 281 -7.91 12.27 -20.29
N ASN A 282 -8.22 11.02 -20.64
CA ASN A 282 -8.72 10.66 -21.97
C ASN A 282 -10.27 10.70 -22.03
N ALA A 283 -10.95 10.47 -20.91
CA ALA A 283 -12.40 10.58 -20.80
C ALA A 283 -12.83 10.76 -19.33
N GLY A 284 -13.97 11.42 -19.11
CA GLY A 284 -14.52 11.68 -17.78
C GLY A 284 -13.80 12.81 -17.04
N THR A 285 -14.01 12.88 -15.73
CA THR A 285 -13.53 13.94 -14.84
C THR A 285 -12.73 13.36 -13.68
N ILE A 286 -11.77 14.14 -13.21
CA ILE A 286 -10.89 13.78 -12.09
C ILE A 286 -11.10 14.83 -11.01
N GLU A 287 -11.63 14.39 -9.87
CA GLU A 287 -11.88 15.23 -8.71
C GLU A 287 -10.56 15.75 -8.12
N LYS A 288 -9.55 14.88 -8.09
CA LYS A 288 -8.27 15.16 -7.44
C LYS A 288 -7.13 14.35 -8.08
N ALA A 289 -6.03 15.03 -8.37
CA ALA A 289 -4.75 14.40 -8.68
C ALA A 289 -3.64 15.05 -7.84
N GLN A 290 -2.78 14.23 -7.23
CA GLN A 290 -1.74 14.71 -6.33
C GLN A 290 -0.49 13.84 -6.44
N LEU A 291 0.67 14.46 -6.67
CA LEU A 291 1.95 13.80 -6.54
C LEU A 291 2.25 13.64 -5.04
N ARG A 292 2.51 12.41 -4.64
CA ARG A 292 2.72 11.98 -3.26
C ARG A 292 4.05 11.24 -3.17
N CYS A 293 5.09 11.96 -2.75
CA CYS A 293 6.43 11.42 -2.55
C CYS A 293 6.79 11.33 -1.06
N ASP A 294 7.96 10.77 -0.77
CA ASP A 294 8.50 10.70 0.59
C ASP A 294 8.75 12.11 1.18
N TYR A 295 9.15 13.07 0.33
CA TYR A 295 9.55 14.43 0.77
C TYR A 295 8.88 15.58 -0.03
N ARG A 296 7.90 15.28 -0.87
CA ARG A 296 7.16 16.27 -1.67
C ARG A 296 5.71 15.85 -1.83
N VAL A 297 4.81 16.79 -1.61
CA VAL A 297 3.37 16.62 -1.86
C VAL A 297 2.88 17.84 -2.61
N GLU A 298 2.24 17.63 -3.76
CA GLU A 298 1.70 18.72 -4.58
C GLU A 298 0.48 18.29 -5.36
N SER A 299 -0.46 19.22 -5.55
CA SER A 299 -1.57 19.03 -6.48
C SER A 299 -1.06 19.06 -7.91
N VAL A 300 -1.62 18.17 -8.73
CA VAL A 300 -1.24 18.01 -10.14
C VAL A 300 -2.46 18.30 -10.99
N GLU A 301 -2.27 19.07 -12.05
CA GLU A 301 -3.29 19.25 -13.08
C GLU A 301 -3.09 18.23 -14.22
N ALA A 302 -4.19 17.77 -14.80
CA ALA A 302 -4.14 16.96 -16.00
C ALA A 302 -3.41 17.68 -17.14
N ASN A 303 -2.73 16.90 -17.97
CA ASN A 303 -1.95 17.33 -19.14
C ASN A 303 -0.75 18.25 -18.82
N LYS A 304 -0.37 18.40 -17.55
CA LYS A 304 0.91 18.98 -17.15
C LYS A 304 1.95 17.88 -16.97
N SER A 305 3.17 18.16 -17.41
CA SER A 305 4.32 17.29 -17.15
C SER A 305 4.77 17.45 -15.71
N ILE A 306 5.08 16.33 -15.07
CA ILE A 306 5.62 16.23 -13.72
C ILE A 306 7.07 15.77 -13.85
N HIS A 307 7.98 16.46 -13.17
CA HIS A 307 9.37 16.04 -13.03
C HIS A 307 9.69 15.68 -11.58
N ILE A 308 10.18 14.46 -11.39
CA ILE A 308 10.60 13.92 -10.09
C ILE A 308 12.12 14.07 -9.96
N ASN A 309 12.53 14.74 -8.88
CA ASN A 309 13.94 14.92 -8.54
C ASN A 309 14.43 13.85 -7.58
N ASP A 310 15.74 13.65 -7.49
CA ASP A 310 16.34 12.70 -6.54
C ASP A 310 15.96 12.99 -5.09
N LYS A 311 15.83 14.28 -4.74
CA LYS A 311 15.42 14.69 -3.40
C LYS A 311 13.98 14.28 -3.10
N ASP A 312 13.08 14.18 -4.08
CA ASP A 312 11.66 13.95 -3.79
C ASP A 312 11.41 12.57 -3.12
N GLY A 313 12.36 11.64 -3.29
CA GLY A 313 12.26 10.27 -2.79
C GLY A 313 11.31 9.44 -3.64
N VAL A 314 10.73 8.38 -3.05
CA VAL A 314 9.85 7.50 -3.81
C VAL A 314 8.50 8.19 -4.02
N CYS A 315 8.06 8.28 -5.28
CA CYS A 315 6.86 9.01 -5.67
C CYS A 315 5.72 8.12 -6.17
N GLN A 316 4.51 8.57 -5.91
CA GLN A 316 3.27 7.99 -6.42
C GLN A 316 2.33 9.10 -6.88
N LEU A 317 1.48 8.83 -7.87
CA LEU A 317 0.40 9.71 -8.26
C LEU A 317 -0.91 9.19 -7.64
N LEU A 318 -1.50 9.96 -6.73
CA LEU A 318 -2.87 9.74 -6.29
C LEU A 318 -3.81 10.34 -7.33
N VAL A 319 -4.78 9.54 -7.80
CA VAL A 319 -5.85 10.00 -8.69
C VAL A 319 -7.18 9.53 -8.15
N LYS A 320 -8.12 10.46 -7.95
CA LYS A 320 -9.48 10.21 -7.51
C LYS A 320 -10.46 10.69 -8.59
N SER A 321 -11.28 9.78 -9.08
CA SER A 321 -12.38 10.11 -10.01
C SER A 321 -13.64 10.51 -9.26
N ASP A 322 -14.45 11.37 -9.86
CA ASP A 322 -15.82 11.69 -9.42
C ASP A 322 -16.89 10.80 -10.08
N GLY A 323 -16.45 9.82 -10.89
CA GLY A 323 -17.32 8.91 -11.62
C GLY A 323 -16.51 7.98 -12.52
N SER A 324 -17.10 7.60 -13.66
CA SER A 324 -16.38 6.83 -14.68
C SER A 324 -15.38 7.73 -15.42
N ALA A 325 -14.13 7.28 -15.51
CA ALA A 325 -13.05 8.03 -16.15
C ALA A 325 -12.01 7.10 -16.77
N ARG A 326 -11.28 7.60 -17.77
CA ARG A 326 -10.13 6.93 -18.37
C ARG A 326 -8.95 7.89 -18.39
N ILE A 327 -7.83 7.42 -17.87
CA ILE A 327 -6.58 8.19 -17.83
C ILE A 327 -5.44 7.36 -18.42
N THR A 328 -4.37 8.04 -18.80
CA THR A 328 -3.11 7.41 -19.18
C THR A 328 -1.97 8.06 -18.41
N ILE A 329 -1.11 7.24 -17.81
CA ILE A 329 0.16 7.68 -17.20
C ILE A 329 1.29 7.25 -18.11
N LYS A 330 2.03 8.22 -18.65
CA LYS A 330 3.24 7.97 -19.43
C LYS A 330 4.46 8.33 -18.61
N GLU A 331 5.45 7.46 -18.55
CA GLU A 331 6.69 7.70 -17.83
C GLU A 331 7.88 7.51 -18.77
N SER A 332 8.87 8.40 -18.64
CA SER A 332 10.07 8.38 -19.48
C SER A 332 11.28 8.97 -18.74
N GLY A 333 12.42 9.00 -19.42
CA GLY A 333 13.66 9.52 -18.86
C GLY A 333 14.35 8.53 -17.92
N GLN A 334 15.15 9.08 -17.01
CA GLN A 334 15.91 8.30 -16.04
C GLN A 334 15.00 7.65 -14.99
N THR A 335 15.51 6.60 -14.34
CA THR A 335 14.87 5.98 -13.19
C THR A 335 14.69 7.01 -12.06
N ALA A 336 13.48 7.10 -11.52
CA ALA A 336 13.19 7.90 -10.34
C ALA A 336 13.72 7.17 -9.08
N PRO A 337 13.81 7.83 -7.91
CA PRO A 337 14.18 7.13 -6.68
C PRO A 337 13.24 5.94 -6.40
N LEU A 338 13.82 4.79 -6.09
CA LEU A 338 13.13 3.52 -5.86
C LEU A 338 13.32 3.02 -4.42
N PHE A 339 12.56 2.00 -4.06
CA PHE A 339 12.74 1.28 -2.80
C PHE A 339 14.02 0.43 -2.81
N GLU A 340 14.93 0.67 -1.88
CA GLU A 340 16.00 -0.29 -1.54
C GLU A 340 15.41 -1.53 -0.87
N ILE A 341 15.80 -2.73 -1.30
CA ILE A 341 15.19 -3.99 -0.82
C ILE A 341 16.01 -4.68 0.25
#